data_AF-A0A0Q0BYZ6-F1
#
_entry.id   AF-A0A0Q0BYZ6-F1
#
_cell.length_a   1.000
_cell.length_b   1.000
_cell.length_c   1.000
_cell.angle_alpha   90.00
_cell.angle_beta   90.00
_cell.angle_gamma   90.00
#
_symmetry.space_group_name_H-M   'P 1'
#
loop_
_entity.id
_entity.type
_entity.pdbx_description
1 polymer ?
#
loop_
_entity_poly.entity_id
_entity_poly.type
_entity_poly.pdbx_seq_one_letter_code
_entity_poly.pdbx_strand_id
1 'polypeptide(L)'
;MARQNDIEHLQDLMQRGELTADQANVQMVRNERFRMVVNSLPANLRKALNAAVRSGELGHMKKDGHKPECYFHPTFEYMAKAERLRREREVIRLSGTARVCMSDLQQ
;
A
#
# COMPACT_ATOMS: atom_id res chain seq x y z
N MET A 1 -7.22 5.23 -17.37
CA MET A 1 -8.56 5.83 -17.44
C MET A 1 -9.48 5.34 -16.32
N ALA A 2 -9.49 4.06 -15.93
CA ALA A 2 -10.33 3.57 -14.83
C ALA A 2 -10.10 4.28 -13.47
N ARG A 3 -8.84 4.51 -13.09
CA ARG A 3 -8.50 5.09 -11.78
C ARG A 3 -9.07 6.50 -11.54
N GLN A 4 -9.18 7.32 -12.58
CA GLN A 4 -9.71 8.69 -12.46
C GLN A 4 -11.21 8.64 -12.19
N ASN A 5 -11.94 7.82 -12.95
CA ASN A 5 -13.38 7.61 -12.76
C ASN A 5 -13.71 7.01 -11.38
N ASP A 6 -12.90 6.07 -10.90
CA ASP A 6 -13.09 5.47 -9.57
C ASP A 6 -12.93 6.51 -8.45
N ILE A 7 -11.96 7.43 -8.59
CA ILE A 7 -11.73 8.50 -7.62
C ILE A 7 -12.89 9.50 -7.64
N GLU A 8 -13.32 9.93 -8.82
CA GLU A 8 -14.45 10.85 -8.99
C GLU A 8 -15.73 10.28 -8.40
N HIS A 9 -16.01 9.00 -8.67
CA HIS A 9 -17.16 8.31 -8.10
C HIS A 9 -17.11 8.24 -6.56
N LEU A 10 -15.94 7.96 -5.98
CA LEU A 10 -15.78 7.95 -4.52
C LEU A 10 -15.92 9.36 -3.92
N GLN A 11 -15.43 10.39 -4.61
CA GLN A 11 -15.60 11.78 -4.19
C GLN A 11 -17.07 12.21 -4.20
N ASP A 12 -17.82 11.84 -5.23
CA ASP A 12 -19.26 12.11 -5.32
C ASP A 12 -20.03 11.45 -4.18
N LEU A 13 -19.74 10.18 -3.87
CA LEU A 13 -20.37 9.46 -2.76
C LEU A 13 -20.03 10.08 -1.40
N MET A 14 -18.79 10.57 -1.23
CA MET A 14 -18.39 11.30 -0.02
C MET A 14 -19.12 12.64 0.10
N GLN A 15 -19.27 13.39 -1.00
CA GLN A 15 -20.01 14.66 -0.99
C GLN A 15 -21.49 14.48 -0.66
N ARG A 16 -22.08 13.37 -1.10
CA ARG A 16 -23.48 13.00 -0.79
C ARG A 16 -23.66 12.48 0.64
N GLY A 17 -22.57 12.26 1.38
CA GLY A 17 -22.61 11.69 2.73
C GLY A 17 -22.94 10.20 2.78
N GLU A 18 -22.98 9.54 1.61
CA GLU A 18 -23.27 8.11 1.49
C GLU A 18 -22.07 7.24 1.90
N LEU A 19 -20.86 7.83 1.88
CA LEU A 19 -19.61 7.14 2.17
C LEU A 19 -18.74 7.97 3.10
N THR A 20 -18.27 7.36 4.18
CA THR A 20 -17.26 8.00 5.04
C THR A 20 -15.89 8.00 4.36
N ALA A 21 -15.01 8.93 4.73
CA ALA A 21 -13.63 8.94 4.24
C ALA A 21 -12.90 7.62 4.52
N ASP A 22 -13.20 6.97 5.65
CA ASP A 22 -12.62 5.69 6.03
C ASP A 22 -13.05 4.57 5.06
N GLN A 23 -14.34 4.51 4.72
CA GLN A 23 -14.87 3.56 3.73
C GLN A 23 -14.34 3.83 2.32
N ALA A 24 -14.19 5.10 1.93
CA ALA A 24 -13.59 5.49 0.66
C ALA A 24 -12.19 4.90 0.50
N ASN A 25 -11.38 5.05 1.55
CA ASN A 25 -10.02 4.54 1.55
C ASN A 25 -9.95 3.02 1.46
N VAL A 26 -10.85 2.30 2.13
CA VAL A 26 -10.95 0.84 2.01
C VAL A 26 -11.32 0.45 0.58
N GLN A 27 -12.31 1.12 -0.01
CA GLN A 27 -12.75 0.85 -1.37
C GLN A 27 -11.65 1.16 -2.40
N MET A 28 -10.84 2.20 -2.19
CA MET A 28 -9.67 2.48 -3.02
C MET A 28 -8.69 1.30 -3.02
N VAL A 29 -8.35 0.73 -1.85
CA VAL A 29 -7.45 -0.43 -1.78
C VAL A 29 -8.04 -1.65 -2.49
N ARG A 30 -9.36 -1.83 -2.42
CA ARG A 30 -10.06 -2.90 -3.15
C ARG A 30 -10.00 -2.68 -4.67
N ASN A 31 -10.25 -1.46 -5.15
CA ASN A 31 -10.19 -1.10 -6.57
C ASN A 31 -8.76 -1.21 -7.12
N GLU A 32 -7.77 -0.77 -6.36
CA GLU A 32 -6.34 -0.85 -6.70
C GLU A 32 -5.76 -2.26 -6.50
N ARG A 33 -6.55 -3.21 -5.97
CA ARG A 33 -6.19 -4.59 -5.59
C ARG A 33 -5.24 -4.68 -4.41
N PHE A 34 -4.26 -3.79 -4.29
CA PHE A 34 -3.36 -3.69 -3.16
C PHE A 34 -2.79 -2.28 -2.99
N ARG A 35 -2.34 -1.98 -1.77
CA ARG A 35 -1.69 -0.72 -1.39
C ARG A 35 -0.49 -1.00 -0.51
N MET A 36 0.69 -0.64 -1.01
CA MET A 36 1.93 -0.70 -0.23
C MET A 36 2.15 0.57 0.58
N VAL A 37 2.69 0.40 1.79
CA VAL A 37 3.06 1.48 2.70
C VAL A 37 4.56 1.71 2.57
N VAL A 38 4.96 2.61 1.66
CA VAL A 38 6.38 2.86 1.34
C VAL A 38 7.03 3.79 2.37
N ASN A 39 6.32 4.83 2.82
CA ASN A 39 6.84 5.82 3.76
C ASN A 39 6.10 5.72 5.10
N SER A 40 4.90 6.29 5.14
CA SER A 40 4.05 6.33 6.32
C SER A 40 2.59 6.44 5.89
N LEU A 41 1.71 5.95 6.76
CA LEU A 41 0.27 6.12 6.65
C LEU A 41 -0.20 6.99 7.82
N PRO A 42 -1.08 7.99 7.57
CA PRO A 42 -1.76 8.73 8.62
C PRO A 42 -2.44 7.78 9.63
N ALA A 43 -2.43 8.14 10.91
CA ALA A 43 -2.94 7.28 11.97
C ALA A 43 -4.42 6.92 11.78
N ASN A 44 -5.24 7.89 11.35
CA ASN A 44 -6.66 7.68 11.08
C ASN A 44 -6.88 6.69 9.94
N LEU A 45 -6.15 6.86 8.84
CA LEU A 45 -6.20 5.96 7.70
C LEU A 45 -5.74 4.54 8.08
N ARG A 46 -4.67 4.40 8.86
CA ARG A 46 -4.24 3.09 9.36
C ARG A 46 -5.30 2.42 10.25
N LYS A 47 -6.00 3.19 11.10
CA LYS A 47 -7.11 2.67 11.92
C LYS A 47 -8.25 2.16 11.05
N ALA A 48 -8.66 2.93 10.04
CA ALA A 48 -9.71 2.55 9.09
C ALA A 48 -9.36 1.25 8.35
N LEU A 49 -8.16 1.17 7.77
CA LEU A 49 -7.72 -0.04 7.05
C LEU A 49 -7.61 -1.25 7.98
N ASN A 50 -7.10 -1.08 9.21
CA ASN A 50 -7.06 -2.16 10.19
C ASN A 50 -8.46 -2.62 10.63
N ALA A 51 -9.43 -1.71 10.70
CA ALA A 51 -10.82 -2.07 10.96
C ALA A 51 -11.39 -2.93 9.81
N ALA A 52 -11.14 -2.56 8.55
CA ALA A 52 -11.52 -3.34 7.38
C ALA A 52 -10.81 -4.70 7.30
N VAL A 53 -9.60 -4.81 7.84
CA VAL A 53 -8.91 -6.10 7.98
C VAL A 53 -9.59 -6.98 9.03
N ARG A 54 -10.04 -6.39 10.14
CA ARG A 54 -10.79 -7.10 11.18
C ARG A 54 -12.17 -7.56 10.70
N SER A 55 -12.83 -6.79 9.82
CA SER A 55 -14.09 -7.18 9.19
C SER A 55 -13.92 -8.21 8.07
N GLY A 56 -12.69 -8.46 7.61
CA GLY A 56 -12.36 -9.41 6.55
C GLY A 56 -12.48 -8.84 5.13
N GLU A 57 -12.75 -7.54 4.98
CA GLU A 57 -12.83 -6.86 3.68
C GLU A 57 -11.46 -6.71 3.01
N LEU A 58 -10.40 -6.60 3.83
CA LEU A 58 -9.02 -6.48 3.41
C LEU A 58 -8.13 -7.52 4.10
N GLY A 59 -7.07 -7.92 3.41
CA GLY A 59 -5.93 -8.60 4.00
C GLY A 59 -4.84 -7.60 4.40
N HIS A 60 -4.03 -7.99 5.39
CA HIS A 60 -2.89 -7.21 5.86
C HIS A 60 -1.63 -8.05 5.94
N MET A 61 -0.52 -7.45 5.50
CA MET A 61 0.82 -8.00 5.64
C MET A 61 1.69 -6.99 6.38
N LYS A 62 2.16 -7.39 7.57
CA LYS A 62 3.08 -6.59 8.37
C LYS A 62 4.43 -6.40 7.66
N LYS A 63 5.09 -5.28 7.94
CA LYS A 63 6.46 -5.01 7.50
C LYS A 63 7.40 -6.12 7.98
N ASP A 64 8.30 -6.56 7.11
CA ASP A 64 9.29 -7.60 7.38
C ASP A 64 10.61 -7.25 6.69
N GLY A 65 11.64 -6.84 7.46
CA GLY A 65 12.90 -6.36 6.91
C GLY A 65 12.72 -5.23 5.88
N HIS A 66 13.14 -5.49 4.64
CA HIS A 66 12.98 -4.56 3.50
C HIS A 66 11.63 -4.71 2.77
N LYS A 67 10.79 -5.66 3.16
CA LYS A 67 9.42 -5.80 2.63
C LYS A 67 8.50 -4.79 3.31
N PRO A 68 7.89 -3.85 2.57
CA PRO A 68 7.01 -2.85 3.15
C PRO A 68 5.75 -3.48 3.76
N GLU A 69 5.07 -2.74 4.64
CA GLU A 69 3.71 -3.06 5.07
C GLU A 69 2.75 -2.95 3.87
N CYS A 70 1.74 -3.83 3.78
CA CYS A 70 0.83 -3.87 2.64
C CYS A 70 -0.60 -4.23 3.07
N TYR A 71 -1.57 -3.51 2.52
CA TYR A 71 -3.00 -3.81 2.59
C TYR A 71 -3.46 -4.29 1.22
N PHE A 72 -4.29 -5.33 1.16
CA PHE A 72 -4.67 -5.92 -0.12
C PHE A 72 -6.07 -6.49 -0.11
N HIS A 73 -6.66 -6.63 -1.30
CA HIS A 73 -7.89 -7.36 -1.47
C HIS A 73 -7.63 -8.86 -1.27
N PRO A 74 -8.40 -9.59 -0.44
CA PRO A 74 -8.13 -10.99 -0.09
C PRO A 74 -7.90 -11.91 -1.30
N THR A 75 -8.68 -11.75 -2.37
CA THR A 75 -8.56 -12.50 -3.63
C THR A 75 -7.24 -12.27 -4.40
N PHE A 76 -6.56 -11.15 -4.17
CA PHE A 76 -5.37 -10.73 -4.91
C PHE A 76 -4.09 -10.78 -4.07
N GLU A 77 -4.05 -11.60 -3.01
CA GLU A 77 -2.89 -11.77 -2.13
C GLU A 77 -1.58 -12.04 -2.89
N TYR A 78 -1.65 -12.85 -3.96
CA TYR A 78 -0.49 -13.20 -4.77
C TYR A 78 0.17 -11.97 -5.43
N MET A 79 -0.63 -10.97 -5.87
CA MET A 79 -0.11 -9.73 -6.44
C MET A 79 0.60 -8.90 -5.37
N ALA A 80 0.01 -8.81 -4.18
CA ALA A 80 0.62 -8.12 -3.06
C ALA A 80 1.96 -8.75 -2.65
N LYS A 81 2.06 -10.08 -2.62
CA LYS A 81 3.32 -10.79 -2.36
C LYS A 81 4.36 -10.51 -3.44
N ALA A 82 3.98 -10.59 -4.72
CA ALA A 82 4.90 -10.37 -5.83
C ALA A 82 5.50 -8.95 -5.82
N GLU A 83 4.68 -7.93 -5.59
CA GLU A 83 5.15 -6.55 -5.53
C GLU A 83 5.99 -6.25 -4.28
N ARG A 84 5.67 -6.87 -3.13
CA ARG A 84 6.53 -6.78 -1.94
C ARG A 84 7.92 -7.36 -2.21
N LEU A 85 8.02 -8.51 -2.86
CA LEU A 85 9.29 -9.13 -3.24
C LEU A 85 10.07 -8.27 -4.25
N ARG A 86 9.37 -7.69 -5.22
CA ARG A 86 9.97 -6.76 -6.18
C ARG A 86 10.58 -5.54 -5.48
N ARG A 87 9.83 -4.93 -4.55
CA ARG A 87 10.29 -3.75 -3.81
C ARG A 87 11.46 -4.06 -2.89
N GLU A 88 11.43 -5.21 -2.22
CA GLU A 88 12.57 -5.69 -1.42
C GLU A 88 13.84 -5.80 -2.26
N ARG A 89 13.78 -6.44 -3.43
CA ARG A 89 14.93 -6.57 -4.35
C ARG A 89 15.46 -5.21 -4.81
N GLU A 90 14.57 -4.26 -5.07
CA GLU A 90 14.94 -2.89 -5.45
C GLU A 90 15.68 -2.17 -4.32
N VAL A 91 15.17 -2.27 -3.09
CA VAL A 91 15.80 -1.68 -1.90
C VAL A 91 17.17 -2.31 -1.63
N ILE A 92 17.28 -3.64 -1.72
CA ILE A 92 18.55 -4.37 -1.56
C ILE A 92 19.56 -3.96 -2.64
N ARG A 93 19.10 -3.78 -3.88
CA ARG A 93 19.98 -3.31 -4.97
C ARG A 93 20.51 -1.92 -4.66
N LEU A 94 19.63 -0.98 -4.33
CA LEU A 94 20.00 0.41 -4.02
C LEU A 94 20.96 0.48 -2.82
N SER A 95 20.73 -0.31 -1.77
CA SER A 95 21.62 -0.36 -0.61
C SER A 95 22.98 -0.99 -0.93
N GLY A 96 23.01 -2.00 -1.81
CA GLY A 96 24.24 -2.59 -2.33
C GLY A 96 25.06 -1.61 -3.19
N THR A 97 24.41 -0.84 -4.07
CA THR A 97 25.09 0.17 -4.89
C THR A 97 25.66 1.31 -4.04
N ALA A 98 24.92 1.77 -3.03
CA ALA A 98 25.41 2.79 -2.09
C ALA A 98 26.66 2.33 -1.33
N ARG A 99 26.80 1.02 -1.06
CA ARG A 99 27.97 0.47 -0.39
C ARG A 99 29.19 0.43 -1.30
N VAL A 100 29.04 0.12 -2.58
CA VAL A 100 30.16 0.08 -3.54
C VAL A 100 30.72 1.49 -3.77
N CYS A 101 29.87 2.48 -4.03
CA CYS A 101 30.33 3.85 -4.33
C CYS A 101 31.04 4.56 -3.17
N MET A 102 30.79 4.19 -1.90
CA MET A 102 31.50 4.77 -0.76
C MET A 102 32.91 4.18 -0.56
N SER A 103 33.15 2.95 -1.02
CA SER A 103 34.49 2.33 -1.00
C SER A 103 35.45 2.95 -2.01
N ASP A 104 34.93 3.56 -3.08
CA ASP A 104 35.73 4.15 -4.16
C ASP A 104 36.16 5.60 -3.89
N LEU A 105 35.79 6.18 -2.75
CA LEU A 105 36.17 7.54 -2.32
C LEU A 105 37.30 7.55 -1.26
N GLN A 106 37.91 6.39 -0.94
CA GLN A 106 38.98 6.27 0.04
C GLN A 106 40.36 5.90 -0.53
N GLN A 107 40.66 6.22 -1.80
CA GLN A 107 42.02 6.09 -2.34
C GLN A 107 42.68 7.45 -2.60
#